data_AF-A0A9P5YNY3-F1
#
_entry.id   AF-A0A9P5YNY3-F1
#
_cell.length_a   1.000
_cell.length_b   1.000
_cell.length_c   1.000
_cell.angle_alpha   90.00
_cell.angle_beta   90.00
_cell.angle_gamma   90.00
#
_symmetry.space_group_name_H-M   'P 1'
#
loop_
_entity.id
_entity.type
_entity.pdbx_description
1 polymer ?
#
loop_
_entity_poly.entity_id
_entity_poly.type
_entity_poly.pdbx_seq_one_letter_code
_entity_poly.pdbx_strand_id
1 'polypeptide(L)'
;SFIFFSRNDPKRNTFERFIPTIACQIAIAIPEIRPRIEFVIESNPTIFDKSLATQFKSLIIHPLKDLITSGFFSNPDTGPRLIIIDGLDECVDPKAQNMILRVLADALRADKLPLVFLIASRPEQQIQLTFNSPSLAGLWKSLVLDDTYKPDNDIRTFLVDSFQEIKSTHPHHQYIPSNWPSNSNIAHLIKKSSGQFIYASIVIKY
;
A
#
# COMPACT_ATOMS: atom_id res chain seq x y z
N SER A 1 6.06 0.76 -9.22
CA SER A 1 6.76 1.12 -7.97
C SER A 1 5.89 0.69 -6.78
N PHE A 2 6.49 0.26 -5.68
CA PHE A 2 5.80 -0.16 -4.45
C PHE A 2 6.45 0.50 -3.24
N ILE A 3 5.64 1.16 -2.41
CA ILE A 3 6.05 1.80 -1.17
C ILE A 3 5.19 1.23 -0.05
N PHE A 4 5.82 0.94 1.07
CA PHE A 4 5.16 0.44 2.25
C PHE A 4 5.52 1.31 3.44
N PHE A 5 4.51 1.91 4.04
CA PHE A 5 4.62 2.60 5.31
C PHE A 5 4.42 1.60 6.44
N SER A 6 5.20 1.74 7.51
CA SER A 6 5.04 0.90 8.70
C SER A 6 5.32 1.67 9.96
N ARG A 7 4.33 1.74 10.87
CA ARG A 7 4.40 2.55 12.09
C ARG A 7 5.54 2.09 13.01
N ASN A 8 5.84 0.79 12.97
CA ASN A 8 6.84 0.13 13.80
C ASN A 8 8.27 0.20 13.21
N ASP A 9 8.45 0.74 12.01
CA ASP A 9 9.76 0.87 11.37
C ASP A 9 10.13 2.36 11.23
N PRO A 10 11.12 2.86 11.98
CA PRO A 10 11.56 4.26 11.93
C PRO A 10 12.05 4.75 10.55
N LYS A 11 12.33 3.83 9.60
CA LYS A 11 12.71 4.19 8.23
C LYS A 11 11.51 4.24 7.28
N ARG A 12 10.35 3.72 7.70
CA ARG A 12 9.13 3.59 6.89
C ARG A 12 7.91 4.21 7.56
N ASN A 13 8.06 4.86 8.71
CA ASN A 13 6.97 5.54 9.40
C ASN A 13 6.89 7.03 9.04
N THR A 14 7.82 7.56 8.25
CA THR A 14 7.89 8.97 7.86
C THR A 14 8.04 9.13 6.34
N PHE A 15 7.85 10.36 5.84
CA PHE A 15 7.75 10.64 4.41
C PHE A 15 9.09 10.92 3.71
N GLU A 16 10.21 11.07 4.43
CA GLU A 16 11.48 11.54 3.87
C GLU A 16 12.01 10.58 2.80
N ARG A 17 11.71 9.28 2.94
CA ARG A 17 12.10 8.26 1.94
C ARG A 17 11.06 8.04 0.84
N PHE A 18 9.90 8.67 0.92
CA PHE A 18 8.80 8.44 -0.02
C PHE A 18 9.23 8.74 -1.48
N ILE A 19 9.65 9.98 -1.76
CA ILE A 19 10.06 10.39 -3.10
C ILE A 19 11.35 9.71 -3.56
N PRO A 20 12.43 9.64 -2.75
CA PRO A 20 13.66 8.95 -3.15
C PRO A 20 13.41 7.49 -3.55
N THR A 21 12.53 6.80 -2.81
CA THR A 21 12.18 5.40 -3.10
C THR A 21 11.42 5.28 -4.42
N ILE A 22 10.45 6.17 -4.68
CA ILE A 22 9.75 6.19 -5.97
C ILE A 22 10.74 6.43 -7.11
N ALA A 23 11.58 7.46 -6.99
CA ALA A 23 12.53 7.84 -8.03
C ALA A 23 13.49 6.68 -8.35
N CYS A 24 14.04 6.04 -7.31
CA CYS A 24 14.91 4.87 -7.47
C CYS A 24 14.19 3.71 -8.16
N GLN A 25 12.98 3.37 -7.72
CA GLN A 25 12.22 2.26 -8.31
C GLN A 25 11.77 2.55 -9.75
N ILE A 26 11.42 3.80 -10.06
CA ILE A 26 11.13 4.22 -11.43
C ILE A 26 12.39 4.13 -12.31
N ALA A 27 13.54 4.57 -11.82
CA ALA A 27 14.81 4.46 -12.54
C ALA A 27 15.20 3.00 -12.84
N ILE A 28 14.90 2.08 -11.92
CA ILE A 28 15.12 0.63 -12.12
C ILE A 28 14.15 0.07 -13.15
N ALA A 29 12.87 0.47 -13.09
CA ALA A 29 11.83 -0.13 -13.89
C ALA A 29 11.67 0.48 -15.29
N ILE A 30 12.17 1.71 -15.50
CA ILE A 30 12.22 2.43 -16.78
C ILE A 30 13.67 2.93 -16.95
N PRO A 31 14.60 2.10 -17.45
CA PRO A 31 16.01 2.47 -17.57
C PRO A 31 16.26 3.77 -18.34
N GLU A 32 15.39 4.13 -19.28
CA GLU A 32 15.47 5.33 -20.11
C GLU A 32 15.33 6.64 -19.30
N ILE A 33 14.70 6.59 -18.12
CA ILE A 33 14.54 7.76 -17.24
C ILE A 33 15.76 7.97 -16.34
N ARG A 34 16.55 6.92 -16.13
CA ARG A 34 17.61 6.89 -15.12
C ARG A 34 18.64 8.01 -15.30
N PRO A 35 19.19 8.29 -16.51
CA PRO A 35 20.17 9.35 -16.68
C PRO A 35 19.62 10.74 -16.30
N ARG A 36 18.32 10.97 -16.48
CA ARG A 36 17.68 12.24 -16.12
C ARG A 36 17.55 12.40 -14.61
N ILE A 37 17.21 11.32 -13.91
CA ILE A 37 17.14 11.33 -12.44
C ILE A 37 18.54 11.52 -11.85
N GLU A 38 19.54 10.81 -12.37
CA GLU A 38 20.95 10.96 -11.97
C GLU A 38 21.42 12.40 -12.19
N PHE A 39 21.16 12.98 -13.36
CA PHE A 39 21.50 14.38 -13.67
C PHE A 39 20.87 15.38 -12.68
N VAL A 40 19.61 15.19 -12.28
CA VAL A 40 18.95 16.06 -11.30
C VAL A 40 19.62 15.97 -9.92
N ILE A 41 20.03 14.77 -9.51
CA ILE A 41 20.71 14.54 -8.23
C ILE A 41 22.12 15.15 -8.25
N GLU A 42 22.87 14.93 -9.33
CA GLU A 42 24.22 15.49 -9.51
C GLU A 42 24.20 17.02 -9.56
N SER A 43 23.21 17.60 -10.24
CA SER A 43 23.06 19.06 -10.38
C SER A 43 22.51 19.74 -9.12
N ASN A 44 21.82 19.00 -8.24
CA ASN A 44 21.28 19.53 -6.99
C ASN A 44 21.40 18.50 -5.85
N PRO A 45 22.57 18.44 -5.19
CA PRO A 45 22.81 17.51 -4.08
C PRO A 45 21.83 17.68 -2.90
N THR A 46 21.28 18.90 -2.72
CA THR A 46 20.33 19.22 -1.65
C THR A 46 18.88 18.88 -1.99
N ILE A 47 18.63 18.18 -3.10
CA ILE A 47 17.26 17.89 -3.57
C ILE A 47 16.44 17.15 -2.50
N PHE A 48 17.06 16.25 -1.75
CA PHE A 48 16.40 15.45 -0.71
C PHE A 48 16.03 16.24 0.54
N ASP A 49 16.57 17.44 0.71
CA ASP A 49 16.21 18.36 1.80
C ASP A 49 15.07 19.33 1.39
N LYS A 50 14.64 19.29 0.12
CA LYS A 50 13.56 20.16 -0.37
C LYS A 50 12.19 19.62 0.03
N SER A 51 11.16 20.45 -0.16
CA SER A 51 9.77 20.05 0.05
C SER A 51 9.40 18.81 -0.77
N LEU A 52 8.44 18.03 -0.26
CA LEU A 52 7.90 16.86 -0.96
C LEU A 52 7.45 17.18 -2.40
N ALA A 53 6.79 18.33 -2.59
CA ALA A 53 6.34 18.80 -3.89
C ALA A 53 7.52 19.10 -4.83
N THR A 54 8.56 19.76 -4.33
CA THR A 54 9.78 20.04 -5.10
C THR A 54 10.49 18.75 -5.50
N GLN A 55 10.65 17.82 -4.57
CA GLN A 55 11.26 16.52 -4.84
C GLN A 55 10.47 15.76 -5.89
N PHE A 56 9.15 15.65 -5.74
CA PHE A 56 8.29 14.93 -6.69
C PHE A 56 8.37 15.56 -8.10
N LYS A 57 8.35 16.90 -8.17
CA LYS A 57 8.45 17.62 -9.43
C LYS A 57 9.79 17.38 -10.14
N SER A 58 10.89 17.53 -9.42
CA SER A 58 12.23 17.43 -9.99
C SER A 58 12.65 16.00 -10.31
N LEU A 59 12.28 15.02 -9.47
CA LEU A 59 12.76 13.64 -9.59
C LEU A 59 11.78 12.73 -10.35
N ILE A 60 10.49 13.08 -10.41
CA ILE A 60 9.45 12.24 -11.03
C ILE A 60 8.81 12.94 -12.22
N ILE A 61 8.20 14.12 -12.02
CA ILE A 61 7.44 14.80 -13.08
C ILE A 61 8.34 15.20 -14.25
N HIS A 62 9.40 15.96 -13.99
CA HIS A 62 10.25 16.47 -15.07
C HIS A 62 10.92 15.33 -15.87
N PRO A 63 11.54 14.31 -15.25
CA PRO A 63 12.13 13.21 -15.98
C PRO A 63 11.10 12.42 -16.82
N LEU A 64 9.87 12.27 -16.32
CA LEU A 64 8.80 11.59 -17.07
C LEU A 64 8.27 12.43 -18.24
N LYS A 65 8.17 13.75 -18.10
CA LYS A 65 7.69 14.63 -19.17
C LYS A 65 8.49 14.48 -20.45
N ASP A 66 9.81 14.39 -20.34
CA ASP A 66 10.66 14.23 -21.52
C ASP A 66 10.41 12.90 -22.25
N LEU A 67 10.18 11.82 -21.49
CA LEU A 67 9.79 10.51 -22.03
C LEU A 67 8.39 10.52 -22.65
N ILE A 68 7.45 11.25 -22.04
CA ILE A 68 6.11 11.43 -22.60
C ILE A 68 6.22 12.15 -23.94
N THR A 69 6.99 13.24 -24.02
CA THR A 69 7.19 14.00 -25.27
C THR A 69 7.91 13.19 -26.34
N SER A 70 8.79 12.25 -25.98
CA SER A 70 9.43 11.34 -26.93
C SER A 70 8.50 10.23 -27.45
N GLY A 71 7.25 10.17 -26.97
CA GLY A 71 6.27 9.16 -27.37
C GLY A 71 6.44 7.80 -26.68
N PHE A 72 7.27 7.70 -25.64
CA PHE A 72 7.54 6.44 -24.94
C PHE A 72 6.25 5.80 -24.39
N PHE A 73 5.34 6.62 -23.86
CA PHE A 73 4.08 6.16 -23.27
C PHE A 73 2.90 6.10 -24.26
N SER A 74 3.15 6.25 -25.57
CA SER A 74 2.09 6.20 -26.59
C SER A 74 1.46 4.82 -26.73
N ASN A 75 2.23 3.76 -26.48
CA ASN A 75 1.70 2.40 -26.40
C ASN A 75 1.30 2.11 -24.93
N PRO A 76 0.04 1.69 -24.67
CA PRO A 76 -0.41 1.31 -23.33
C PRO A 76 0.46 0.26 -22.65
N ASP A 77 1.05 -0.65 -23.43
CA ASP A 77 1.87 -1.77 -22.94
C ASP A 77 3.31 -1.35 -22.57
N THR A 78 3.68 -0.10 -22.83
CA THR A 78 5.04 0.38 -22.56
C THR A 78 5.18 0.90 -21.13
N GLY A 79 6.05 0.21 -20.39
CA GLY A 79 6.55 0.60 -19.07
C GLY A 79 5.53 0.43 -17.93
N PRO A 80 5.99 0.23 -16.69
CA PRO A 80 5.11 0.17 -15.53
C PRO A 80 4.52 1.55 -15.23
N ARG A 81 3.20 1.61 -15.13
CA ARG A 81 2.45 2.84 -14.82
C ARG A 81 1.90 2.88 -13.39
N LEU A 82 1.90 1.73 -12.72
CA LEU A 82 1.32 1.57 -11.39
C LEU A 82 2.33 1.89 -10.28
N ILE A 83 1.92 2.77 -9.37
CA ILE A 83 2.61 3.05 -8.11
C ILE A 83 1.68 2.67 -6.97
N ILE A 84 2.09 1.68 -6.19
CA ILE A 84 1.35 1.19 -5.03
C ILE A 84 1.93 1.85 -3.78
N ILE A 85 1.05 2.41 -2.95
CA ILE A 85 1.36 3.00 -1.66
C ILE A 85 0.51 2.23 -0.64
N ASP A 86 1.17 1.40 0.15
CA ASP A 86 0.53 0.56 1.15
C ASP A 86 0.80 1.10 2.56
N GLY A 87 -0.24 1.06 3.40
CA GLY A 87 -0.21 1.50 4.78
C GLY A 87 -0.09 3.02 4.98
N LEU A 88 -0.65 3.88 4.12
CA LEU A 88 -0.50 5.35 4.27
C LEU A 88 -0.88 5.86 5.68
N ASP A 89 -1.85 5.23 6.35
CA ASP A 89 -2.26 5.49 7.75
C ASP A 89 -1.19 5.17 8.80
N GLU A 90 -0.17 4.40 8.42
CA GLU A 90 0.96 4.07 9.27
C GLU A 90 2.06 5.15 9.27
N CYS A 91 1.95 6.17 8.40
CA CYS A 91 2.79 7.35 8.47
C CYS A 91 2.46 8.17 9.74
N VAL A 92 3.46 8.41 10.59
CA VAL A 92 3.25 8.97 11.95
C VAL A 92 2.82 10.42 11.95
N ASP A 93 3.08 11.18 10.89
CA ASP A 93 2.65 12.57 10.77
C ASP A 93 1.39 12.68 9.90
N PRO A 94 0.22 13.01 10.48
CA PRO A 94 -1.00 13.22 9.71
C PRO A 94 -0.87 14.35 8.69
N LYS A 95 -0.04 15.37 8.95
CA LYS A 95 0.20 16.45 7.97
C LYS A 95 0.93 15.90 6.75
N ALA A 96 1.92 15.04 6.95
CA ALA A 96 2.63 14.37 5.87
C ALA A 96 1.70 13.49 5.01
N GLN A 97 0.78 12.73 5.61
CA GLN A 97 -0.23 11.96 4.86
C GLN A 97 -1.00 12.85 3.88
N ASN A 98 -1.49 14.01 4.36
CA ASN A 98 -2.18 14.98 3.52
C ASN A 98 -1.29 15.56 2.42
N MET A 99 -0.04 15.91 2.76
CA MET A 99 0.91 16.47 1.80
C MET A 99 1.19 15.48 0.67
N ILE A 100 1.36 14.20 1.00
CA ILE A 100 1.52 13.12 0.00
C ILE A 100 0.32 13.11 -0.94
N LEU A 101 -0.90 13.00 -0.41
CA LEU A 101 -2.11 12.94 -1.22
C LEU A 101 -2.28 14.17 -2.14
N ARG A 102 -1.98 15.36 -1.63
CA ARG A 102 -2.05 16.60 -2.43
C ARG A 102 -1.00 16.64 -3.53
N VAL A 103 0.24 16.27 -3.24
CA VAL A 103 1.32 16.23 -4.26
C VAL A 103 0.97 15.27 -5.39
N LEU A 104 0.42 14.10 -5.06
CA LEU A 104 -0.02 13.13 -6.06
C LEU A 104 -1.19 13.67 -6.90
N ALA A 105 -2.17 14.29 -6.25
CA ALA A 105 -3.33 14.87 -6.93
C ALA A 105 -2.94 16.02 -7.87
N ASP A 106 -2.06 16.91 -7.43
CA ASP A 106 -1.55 18.03 -8.21
C ASP A 106 -0.80 17.51 -9.44
N ALA A 107 0.03 16.48 -9.27
CA ALA A 107 0.76 15.86 -10.38
C ALA A 107 -0.18 15.23 -11.43
N LEU A 108 -1.23 14.53 -11.00
CA LEU A 108 -2.20 13.93 -11.91
C LEU A 108 -2.99 14.99 -12.69
N ARG A 109 -3.37 16.09 -12.03
CA ARG A 109 -4.19 17.15 -12.64
C ARG A 109 -3.37 18.07 -13.55
N ALA A 110 -2.25 18.59 -13.05
CA ALA A 110 -1.48 19.62 -13.73
C ALA A 110 -0.60 19.04 -14.85
N ASP A 111 0.00 17.88 -14.60
CA ASP A 111 1.07 17.35 -15.46
C ASP A 111 0.62 16.18 -16.35
N LYS A 112 -0.63 15.72 -16.21
CA LYS A 112 -1.24 14.62 -16.98
C LYS A 112 -0.32 13.40 -17.09
N LEU A 113 0.31 13.04 -15.98
CA LEU A 113 1.25 11.93 -15.95
C LEU A 113 0.56 10.60 -16.32
N PRO A 114 1.23 9.70 -17.05
CA PRO A 114 0.72 8.37 -17.38
C PRO A 114 0.86 7.40 -16.19
N LEU A 115 0.67 7.89 -14.97
CA LEU A 115 0.82 7.12 -13.73
C LEU A 115 -0.54 6.86 -13.10
N VAL A 116 -0.69 5.67 -12.51
CA VAL A 116 -1.82 5.29 -11.69
C VAL A 116 -1.31 5.05 -10.28
N PHE A 117 -1.93 5.69 -9.30
CA PHE A 117 -1.63 5.48 -7.89
C PHE A 117 -2.69 4.59 -7.28
N LEU A 118 -2.26 3.47 -6.70
CA LEU A 118 -3.10 2.62 -5.86
C LEU A 118 -2.67 2.83 -4.41
N ILE A 119 -3.61 3.32 -3.59
CA ILE A 119 -3.34 3.62 -2.20
C ILE A 119 -4.17 2.66 -1.36
N ALA A 120 -3.49 1.80 -0.60
CA ALA A 120 -4.09 0.95 0.41
C ALA A 120 -3.85 1.61 1.77
N SER A 121 -4.94 1.92 2.49
CA SER A 121 -4.86 2.47 3.84
C SER A 121 -6.12 2.14 4.62
N ARG A 122 -6.05 2.25 5.94
CA ARG A 122 -7.25 2.34 6.77
C ARG A 122 -8.02 3.63 6.47
N PRO A 123 -9.35 3.65 6.69
CA PRO A 123 -10.17 4.82 6.47
C PRO A 123 -10.01 5.82 7.63
N GLU A 124 -8.79 6.24 7.96
CA GLU A 124 -8.57 7.26 8.99
C GLU A 124 -9.21 8.58 8.57
N GLN A 125 -9.81 9.31 9.53
CA GLN A 125 -10.60 10.50 9.26
C GLN A 125 -9.86 11.53 8.41
N GLN A 126 -8.58 11.75 8.67
CA GLN A 126 -7.77 12.73 7.95
C GLN A 126 -7.56 12.36 6.47
N ILE A 127 -7.32 11.07 6.20
CA ILE A 127 -7.18 10.55 4.84
C ILE A 127 -8.50 10.71 4.08
N GLN A 128 -9.62 10.32 4.71
CA GLN A 128 -10.95 10.48 4.12
C GLN A 128 -11.27 11.95 3.80
N LEU A 129 -11.01 12.87 4.73
CA LEU A 129 -11.25 14.30 4.54
C LEU A 129 -10.45 14.85 3.35
N THR A 130 -9.21 14.41 3.17
CA THR A 130 -8.38 14.87 2.04
C THR A 130 -8.86 14.32 0.71
N PHE A 131 -9.26 13.05 0.64
CA PHE A 131 -9.89 12.49 -0.57
C PHE A 131 -11.22 13.16 -0.91
N ASN A 132 -12.02 13.51 0.10
CA ASN A 132 -13.30 14.21 -0.08
C ASN A 132 -13.13 15.73 -0.30
N SER A 133 -11.91 16.26 -0.27
CA SER A 133 -11.66 17.67 -0.51
C SER A 133 -11.88 18.04 -1.98
N PRO A 134 -12.29 19.29 -2.27
CA PRO A 134 -12.42 19.77 -3.66
C PRO A 134 -11.14 19.62 -4.48
N SER A 135 -9.97 19.70 -3.83
CA SER A 135 -8.67 19.50 -4.48
C SER A 135 -8.43 18.08 -4.98
N LEU A 136 -9.14 17.07 -4.49
CA LEU A 136 -9.01 15.68 -4.97
C LEU A 136 -10.28 15.16 -5.66
N ALA A 137 -11.36 15.94 -5.66
CA ALA A 137 -12.62 15.56 -6.28
C ALA A 137 -12.43 15.12 -7.75
N GLY A 138 -12.99 13.95 -8.08
CA GLY A 138 -12.95 13.36 -9.42
C GLY A 138 -11.62 12.71 -9.83
N LEU A 139 -10.57 12.77 -9.00
CA LEU A 139 -9.26 12.16 -9.31
C LEU A 139 -9.08 10.73 -8.79
N TRP A 140 -9.96 10.26 -7.91
CA TRP A 140 -9.81 8.97 -7.23
C TRP A 140 -11.11 8.18 -7.25
N LYS A 141 -10.98 6.86 -7.05
CA LYS A 141 -12.10 5.95 -6.82
C LYS A 141 -11.82 5.16 -5.55
N SER A 142 -12.82 5.07 -4.68
CA SER A 142 -12.75 4.22 -3.48
C SER A 142 -13.12 2.79 -3.83
N LEU A 143 -12.37 1.83 -3.31
CA LEU A 143 -12.80 0.44 -3.19
C LEU A 143 -12.81 0.10 -1.70
N VAL A 144 -14.00 0.09 -1.11
CA VAL A 144 -14.18 -0.30 0.29
C VAL A 144 -14.21 -1.83 0.36
N LEU A 145 -13.34 -2.40 1.18
CA LEU A 145 -13.20 -3.85 1.32
C LEU A 145 -14.10 -4.45 2.43
N ASP A 146 -14.82 -3.61 3.19
CA ASP A 146 -15.41 -3.99 4.48
C ASP A 146 -16.92 -4.32 4.41
N ASP A 147 -17.76 -3.50 3.77
CA ASP A 147 -19.20 -3.50 4.11
C ASP A 147 -20.04 -4.69 3.59
N THR A 148 -19.48 -5.55 2.73
CA THR A 148 -20.17 -6.78 2.26
C THR A 148 -19.37 -8.06 2.51
N TYR A 149 -18.14 -7.94 2.98
CA TYR A 149 -17.28 -9.07 3.27
C TYR A 149 -17.73 -9.71 4.59
N LYS A 150 -17.87 -11.04 4.63
CA LYS A 150 -18.22 -11.79 5.85
C LYS A 150 -16.94 -12.43 6.41
N PRO A 151 -16.06 -11.67 7.07
CA PRO A 151 -14.76 -12.18 7.52
C PRO A 151 -14.93 -13.39 8.44
N ASP A 152 -16.02 -13.46 9.21
CA ASP A 152 -16.35 -14.59 10.08
C ASP A 152 -16.50 -15.93 9.34
N ASN A 153 -16.97 -15.92 8.09
CA ASN A 153 -17.10 -17.13 7.28
C ASN A 153 -15.74 -17.64 6.82
N ASP A 154 -14.87 -16.76 6.35
CA ASP A 154 -13.55 -17.16 5.87
C ASP A 154 -12.65 -17.54 7.06
N ILE A 155 -12.77 -16.84 8.19
CA ILE A 155 -12.11 -17.20 9.46
C ILE A 155 -12.60 -18.57 9.93
N ARG A 156 -13.90 -18.88 9.82
CA ARG A 156 -14.44 -20.21 10.13
C ARG A 156 -13.77 -21.28 9.27
N THR A 157 -13.75 -21.09 7.96
CA THR A 157 -13.14 -22.04 7.01
C THR A 157 -11.68 -22.26 7.36
N PHE A 158 -10.91 -21.17 7.52
CA PHE A 158 -9.51 -21.23 7.92
C PHE A 158 -9.28 -22.01 9.23
N LEU A 159 -10.06 -21.71 10.28
CA LEU A 159 -9.92 -22.41 11.56
C LEU A 159 -10.26 -23.89 11.43
N VAL A 160 -11.36 -24.23 10.75
CA VAL A 160 -11.79 -25.63 10.57
C VAL A 160 -10.71 -26.42 9.82
N ASP A 161 -10.23 -25.90 8.69
CA ASP A 161 -9.21 -26.56 7.88
C ASP A 161 -7.90 -26.71 8.66
N SER A 162 -7.47 -25.66 9.35
CA SER A 162 -6.24 -25.67 10.15
C SER A 162 -6.30 -26.67 11.32
N PHE A 163 -7.44 -26.74 12.03
CA PHE A 163 -7.59 -27.72 13.11
C PHE A 163 -7.71 -29.14 12.59
N GLN A 164 -8.29 -29.35 11.41
CA GLN A 164 -8.30 -30.66 10.76
C GLN A 164 -6.87 -31.09 10.38
N GLU A 165 -6.06 -30.17 9.87
CA GLU A 165 -4.65 -30.42 9.58
C GLU A 165 -3.84 -30.74 10.84
N ILE A 166 -4.01 -29.96 11.92
CA ILE A 166 -3.37 -30.25 13.21
C ILE A 166 -3.78 -31.65 13.69
N LYS A 167 -5.07 -31.98 13.61
CA LYS A 167 -5.57 -33.28 14.05
C LYS A 167 -5.00 -34.42 13.21
N SER A 168 -4.92 -34.28 11.89
CA SER A 168 -4.44 -35.34 10.99
C SER A 168 -2.94 -35.58 11.12
N THR A 169 -2.17 -34.54 11.42
CA THR A 169 -0.70 -34.60 11.56
C THR A 169 -0.23 -34.90 12.98
N HIS A 170 -1.11 -34.86 13.99
CA HIS A 170 -0.74 -35.08 15.38
C HIS A 170 -0.28 -36.54 15.64
N PRO A 171 0.87 -36.78 16.31
CA PRO A 171 1.38 -38.13 16.61
C PRO A 171 0.39 -39.02 17.38
N HIS A 172 -0.48 -38.39 18.16
CA HIS A 172 -1.50 -39.05 18.98
C HIS A 172 -2.93 -38.83 18.48
N HIS A 173 -3.11 -38.58 17.17
CA HIS A 173 -4.42 -38.26 16.57
C HIS A 173 -5.53 -39.27 16.92
N GLN A 174 -5.19 -40.54 17.12
CA GLN A 174 -6.11 -41.60 17.53
C GLN A 174 -6.83 -41.34 18.87
N TYR A 175 -6.23 -40.51 19.74
CA TYR A 175 -6.81 -40.12 21.03
C TYR A 175 -7.54 -38.77 20.97
N ILE A 176 -7.48 -38.07 19.83
CA ILE A 176 -8.17 -36.79 19.65
C ILE A 176 -9.64 -37.06 19.32
N PRO A 177 -10.60 -36.53 20.08
CA PRO A 177 -12.03 -36.73 19.83
C PRO A 177 -12.43 -36.37 18.40
N SER A 178 -13.38 -37.10 17.82
CA SER A 178 -13.91 -36.83 16.48
C SER A 178 -14.43 -35.40 16.32
N ASN A 179 -15.05 -34.88 17.38
CA ASN A 179 -15.62 -33.54 17.47
C ASN A 179 -14.63 -32.45 17.95
N TRP A 180 -13.32 -32.71 17.95
CA TRP A 180 -12.32 -31.70 18.31
C TRP A 180 -11.85 -30.90 17.08
N PRO A 181 -11.77 -29.56 17.18
CA PRO A 181 -12.42 -28.75 18.21
C PRO A 181 -13.95 -28.73 18.00
N SER A 182 -14.69 -28.50 19.07
CA SER A 182 -16.14 -28.46 18.97
C SER A 182 -16.62 -27.22 18.20
N ASN A 183 -17.81 -27.29 17.61
CA ASN A 183 -18.41 -26.15 16.91
C ASN A 183 -18.55 -24.90 17.79
N SER A 184 -18.77 -25.07 19.10
CA SER A 184 -18.82 -23.96 20.05
C SER A 184 -17.45 -23.35 20.30
N ASN A 185 -16.36 -24.14 20.30
CA ASN A 185 -14.99 -23.60 20.35
C ASN A 185 -14.69 -22.78 19.09
N ILE A 186 -15.00 -23.31 17.90
CA ILE A 186 -14.83 -22.58 16.64
C ILE A 186 -15.63 -21.27 16.66
N ALA A 187 -16.90 -21.30 17.08
CA ALA A 187 -17.73 -20.10 17.18
C ALA A 187 -17.17 -19.08 18.19
N HIS A 188 -16.61 -19.55 19.31
CA HIS A 188 -15.96 -18.69 20.29
C HIS A 188 -14.72 -18.01 19.69
N LEU A 189 -13.88 -18.76 18.97
CA LEU A 189 -12.69 -18.22 18.31
C LEU A 189 -13.06 -17.19 17.25
N ILE A 190 -14.05 -17.44 16.40
CA ILE A 190 -14.56 -16.48 15.41
C ILE A 190 -15.00 -15.18 16.10
N LYS A 191 -15.81 -15.31 17.16
CA LYS A 191 -16.27 -14.14 17.93
C LYS A 191 -15.10 -13.37 18.54
N LYS A 192 -14.07 -14.05 19.02
CA LYS A 192 -12.85 -13.43 19.56
C LYS A 192 -12.02 -12.75 18.47
N SER A 193 -11.98 -13.31 17.26
CA SER A 193 -11.27 -12.71 16.13
C SER A 193 -11.83 -11.34 15.75
N SER A 194 -13.12 -11.07 15.98
CA SER A 194 -13.74 -9.79 15.61
C SER A 194 -13.44 -9.38 14.16
N GLY A 195 -13.54 -10.33 13.23
CA GLY A 195 -13.18 -10.16 11.81
C GLY A 195 -11.68 -10.12 11.49
N GLN A 196 -10.79 -10.21 12.48
CA GLN A 196 -9.34 -10.12 12.29
C GLN A 196 -8.70 -11.50 12.11
N PHE A 197 -8.24 -11.78 10.89
CA PHE A 197 -7.52 -13.02 10.55
C PHE A 197 -6.24 -13.24 11.37
N ILE A 198 -5.56 -12.17 11.78
CA ILE A 198 -4.33 -12.24 12.59
C ILE A 198 -4.59 -12.96 13.92
N TYR A 199 -5.74 -12.74 14.56
CA TYR A 199 -6.08 -13.44 15.78
C TYR A 199 -6.22 -14.95 15.53
N ALA A 200 -6.94 -15.34 14.49
CA ALA A 200 -7.15 -16.74 14.15
C ALA A 200 -5.83 -17.46 13.82
N SER A 201 -4.92 -16.82 13.07
CA SER A 201 -3.62 -17.40 12.73
C SER A 201 -2.70 -17.55 13.95
N ILE A 202 -2.77 -16.63 14.91
CA ILE A 202 -2.06 -16.75 16.19
C ILE A 202 -2.58 -17.95 16.98
N VAL A 203 -3.90 -18.13 17.07
CA VAL A 203 -4.50 -19.28 17.78
C VAL A 203 -4.09 -20.62 17.17
N ILE A 204 -3.99 -20.71 15.84
CA ILE A 204 -3.54 -21.96 15.19
C ILE A 204 -2.06 -22.23 15.43
N LYS A 205 -1.25 -21.19 15.63
CA LYS A 205 0.20 -21.31 15.81
C LYS A 205 0.61 -21.79 17.21
N TYR A 206 -0.21 -21.59 18.24
CA TYR A 206 0.12 -21.85 19.64
C TYR A 206 -0.87 -22.80 20.30
#